data_AF-A0A3S9Q804-F1
#
_entry.id   AF-A0A3S9Q804-F1
#
_cell.length_a   1.000
_cell.length_b   1.000
_cell.length_c   1.000
_cell.angle_alpha   90.00
_cell.angle_beta   90.00
_cell.angle_gamma   90.00
#
_symmetry.space_group_name_H-M   'P 1'
#
loop_
_entity.id
_entity.type
_entity.pdbx_description
1 polymer ?
#
loop_
_entity_poly.entity_id
_entity_poly.type
_entity_poly.pdbx_seq_one_letter_code
_entity_poly.pdbx_strand_id
1 'polypeptide(L)'
;MKVSNPLTIISIFAGIAESFATVALIKLPIELQLYFVNFVIFFPIAIVTTFFAILIFKPQVLYAPSDYEDQEHFLLANRLRNKIAEEAEKALANIPNKEAPKNDSYWKELSARIADSTINELTSENEKLVFDYLTKHSNEAFSERGLKFIIPIGKSSINLALYSLESKGLVNKGVDGNVVIWQIKT
;
A
#
# COMPACT_ATOMS: atom_id res chain seq x y z
N MET A 1 20.40 -1.84 15.16
CA MET A 1 19.83 -0.82 14.25
C MET A 1 19.24 -1.53 13.07
N LYS A 2 17.95 -1.34 12.79
CA LYS A 2 17.27 -1.98 11.64
C LYS A 2 17.77 -1.26 10.38
N VAL A 3 18.71 -1.87 9.65
CA VAL A 3 19.19 -1.33 8.37
C VAL A 3 18.18 -1.74 7.29
N SER A 4 16.99 -1.13 7.34
CA SER A 4 15.91 -1.44 6.38
C SER A 4 15.58 -0.26 5.47
N ASN A 5 16.09 0.94 5.73
CA ASN A 5 15.90 2.06 4.81
C ASN A 5 17.03 2.10 3.77
N PRO A 6 16.72 1.97 2.46
CA PRO A 6 17.68 2.07 1.36
C PRO A 6 18.55 3.33 1.42
N LEU A 7 17.98 4.43 1.92
CA LEU A 7 18.70 5.70 2.11
C LEU A 7 19.87 5.55 3.09
N THR A 8 19.67 4.81 4.18
CA THR A 8 20.72 4.58 5.19
C THR A 8 21.86 3.73 4.64
N ILE A 9 21.56 2.75 3.78
CA ILE A 9 22.57 1.93 3.11
C ILE A 9 23.46 2.81 2.22
N ILE A 10 22.84 3.73 1.47
CA ILE A 10 23.57 4.67 0.61
C ILE A 10 24.45 5.61 1.44
N SER A 11 23.94 6.14 2.55
CA SER A 11 24.72 7.01 3.43
C SER A 11 25.94 6.32 4.04
N ILE A 12 25.79 5.07 4.49
CA ILE A 12 26.91 4.28 5.03
C ILE A 12 27.94 4.00 3.93
N PHE A 13 27.47 3.59 2.75
CA PHE A 13 28.34 3.30 1.61
C PHE A 13 29.12 4.54 1.15
N ALA A 14 28.46 5.70 1.07
CA ALA A 14 29.10 6.96 0.71
C ALA A 14 30.23 7.34 1.69
N GLY A 15 29.98 7.24 3.00
CA GLY A 15 31.00 7.56 4.01
C GLY A 15 32.21 6.62 3.96
N ILE A 16 31.99 5.32 3.74
CA ILE A 16 33.08 4.34 3.59
C ILE A 16 33.85 4.60 2.29
N ALA A 17 33.15 4.84 1.18
CA ALA A 17 33.76 5.11 -0.12
C ALA A 17 34.62 6.38 -0.09
N GLU A 18 34.15 7.45 0.54
CA GLU A 18 34.91 8.71 0.73
C GLU A 18 36.16 8.50 1.59
N SER A 19 36.03 7.74 2.68
CA SER A 19 37.16 7.41 3.56
C SER A 19 38.25 6.64 2.79
N PHE A 20 37.87 5.63 2.02
CA PHE A 20 38.81 4.87 1.19
C PHE A 20 39.38 5.70 0.04
N ALA A 21 38.57 6.55 -0.59
CA ALA A 21 39.04 7.46 -1.63
C ALA A 21 40.12 8.41 -1.11
N THR A 22 39.93 8.96 0.10
CA THR A 22 40.90 9.84 0.75
C THR A 22 42.24 9.14 0.99
N VAL A 23 42.21 7.91 1.52
CA VAL A 23 43.42 7.12 1.77
C VAL A 23 44.11 6.72 0.47
N ALA A 24 43.34 6.33 -0.55
CA ALA A 24 43.88 5.96 -1.85
C ALA A 24 44.52 7.15 -2.58
N LEU A 25 43.91 8.34 -2.49
CA LEU A 25 44.39 9.56 -3.14
C LEU A 25 45.82 9.92 -2.72
N ILE A 26 46.14 9.76 -1.43
CA ILE A 26 47.48 10.09 -0.88
C ILE A 26 48.56 9.12 -1.38
N LYS A 27 48.18 7.90 -1.77
CA LYS A 27 49.11 6.85 -2.22
C LYS A 27 49.25 6.75 -3.74
N LEU A 28 48.46 7.53 -4.49
CA LEU A 28 48.45 7.48 -5.95
C LEU A 28 49.54 8.37 -6.57
N PRO A 29 50.18 7.94 -7.67
CA PRO A 29 51.01 8.80 -8.48
C PRO A 29 50.22 9.97 -9.06
N ILE A 30 50.87 11.13 -9.21
CA ILE A 30 50.25 12.38 -9.69
C ILE A 30 49.54 12.22 -11.05
N GLU A 31 50.10 11.37 -11.92
CA GLU A 31 49.59 11.08 -13.27
C GLU A 31 48.22 10.39 -13.24
N LEU A 32 47.96 9.58 -12.21
CA LEU A 32 46.71 8.83 -12.05
C LEU A 32 45.70 9.58 -11.16
N GLN A 33 46.16 10.56 -10.40
CA GLN A 33 45.34 11.30 -9.44
C GLN A 33 44.16 12.00 -10.12
N LEU A 34 44.36 12.57 -11.31
CA LEU A 34 43.29 13.24 -12.07
C LEU A 34 42.17 12.27 -12.47
N TYR A 35 42.54 11.10 -13.01
CA TYR A 35 41.56 10.08 -13.40
C TYR A 35 40.82 9.52 -12.19
N PHE A 36 41.53 9.32 -11.09
CA PHE A 36 40.96 8.84 -9.83
C PHE A 36 39.97 9.83 -9.24
N VAL A 37 40.31 11.13 -9.18
CA VAL A 37 39.42 12.18 -8.67
C VAL A 37 38.14 12.27 -9.51
N ASN A 38 38.25 12.21 -10.84
CA ASN A 38 37.08 12.18 -11.71
C ASN A 38 36.17 10.97 -11.40
N PHE A 39 36.75 9.78 -11.24
CA PHE A 39 35.99 8.60 -10.84
C PHE A 39 35.28 8.80 -9.49
N VAL A 40 35.98 9.30 -8.47
CA VAL A 40 35.44 9.53 -7.12
C VAL A 40 34.29 10.55 -7.12
N ILE A 41 34.27 11.52 -8.02
CA ILE A 41 33.18 12.49 -8.14
C ILE A 41 32.00 11.91 -8.92
N PHE A 42 32.24 11.34 -10.11
CA PHE A 42 31.16 10.91 -11.00
C PHE A 42 30.45 9.64 -10.52
N PHE A 43 31.18 8.72 -9.88
CA PHE A 43 30.62 7.44 -9.46
C PHE A 43 29.49 7.59 -8.41
N PRO A 44 29.66 8.35 -7.31
CA PRO A 44 28.58 8.61 -6.36
C PRO A 44 27.39 9.34 -7.00
N ILE A 45 27.66 10.32 -7.87
CA ILE A 45 26.60 11.05 -8.58
C ILE A 45 25.77 10.09 -9.44
N ALA A 46 26.42 9.18 -10.17
CA ALA A 46 25.75 8.17 -10.98
C ALA A 46 24.88 7.23 -10.13
N ILE A 47 25.39 6.77 -8.98
CA ILE A 47 24.62 5.92 -8.05
C ILE A 47 23.40 6.66 -7.51
N VAL A 48 23.58 7.89 -7.01
CA VAL A 48 22.48 8.69 -6.43
C VAL A 48 21.44 9.00 -7.50
N THR A 49 21.86 9.42 -8.69
CA THR A 49 20.96 9.70 -9.82
C THR A 49 20.17 8.46 -10.22
N THR A 50 20.85 7.31 -10.34
CA THR A 50 20.21 6.04 -10.70
C THR A 50 19.23 5.60 -9.61
N PHE A 51 19.59 5.75 -8.33
CA PHE A 51 18.70 5.43 -7.22
C PHE A 51 17.40 6.24 -7.28
N PHE A 52 17.50 7.56 -7.45
CA PHE A 52 16.31 8.41 -7.57
C PHE A 52 15.52 8.15 -8.85
N ALA A 53 16.19 7.87 -9.97
CA ALA A 53 15.52 7.47 -11.20
C ALA A 53 14.69 6.19 -11.00
N ILE A 54 15.27 5.16 -10.37
CA ILE A 54 14.55 3.93 -10.03
C ILE A 54 13.40 4.22 -9.06
N LEU A 55 13.61 5.09 -8.07
CA LEU A 55 12.57 5.47 -7.12
C LEU A 55 11.35 6.12 -7.80
N ILE A 56 11.58 6.99 -8.78
CA ILE A 56 10.51 7.65 -9.53
C ILE A 56 9.70 6.64 -10.36
N PHE A 57 10.37 5.71 -11.04
CA PHE A 57 9.69 4.77 -11.95
C PHE A 57 9.16 3.50 -11.28
N LYS A 58 9.85 3.00 -10.25
CA LYS A 58 9.60 1.70 -9.62
C LYS A 58 9.92 1.71 -8.12
N PRO A 59 9.17 2.47 -7.30
CA PRO A 59 9.42 2.58 -5.85
C PRO A 59 9.38 1.21 -5.13
N GLN A 60 8.54 0.28 -5.60
CA GLN A 60 8.39 -1.08 -5.05
C GLN A 60 9.62 -1.99 -5.15
N VAL A 61 10.64 -1.61 -5.94
CA VAL A 61 11.89 -2.39 -6.06
C VAL A 61 12.86 -2.04 -4.94
N LEU A 62 12.81 -0.80 -4.45
CA LEU A 62 13.74 -0.29 -3.45
C LEU A 62 13.14 -0.35 -2.05
N TYR A 63 11.84 -0.14 -1.90
CA TYR A 63 11.16 -0.17 -0.61
C TYR A 63 10.32 -1.43 -0.49
N ALA A 64 10.56 -2.21 0.58
CA ALA A 64 9.69 -3.32 0.89
C ALA A 64 8.32 -2.79 1.33
N PRO A 65 7.23 -3.56 1.19
CA PRO A 65 5.92 -3.16 1.70
C PRO A 65 5.97 -2.72 3.17
N SER A 66 6.85 -3.33 3.97
CA SER A 66 7.10 -2.99 5.38
C SER A 66 7.78 -1.67 5.67
N ASP A 67 8.32 -1.00 4.64
CA ASP A 67 8.96 0.30 4.77
C ASP A 67 7.97 1.45 4.50
N TYR A 68 6.74 1.14 4.10
CA TYR A 68 5.64 2.11 4.00
C TYR A 68 4.93 2.23 5.36
N GLU A 69 4.57 3.45 5.77
CA GLU A 69 3.84 3.71 7.02
C GLU A 69 2.48 2.99 7.07
N ASP A 70 1.92 2.66 5.91
CA ASP A 70 0.60 2.08 5.77
C ASP A 70 0.65 0.79 4.92
N GLN A 71 1.23 -0.26 5.51
CA GLN A 71 1.41 -1.59 4.90
C GLN A 71 0.11 -2.17 4.34
N GLU A 72 -1.00 -1.93 5.04
CA GLU A 72 -2.32 -2.45 4.67
C GLU A 72 -2.79 -1.81 3.36
N HIS A 73 -2.65 -0.49 3.19
CA HIS A 73 -3.06 0.20 1.95
C HIS A 73 -2.24 -0.22 0.73
N PHE A 74 -0.94 -0.51 0.88
CA PHE A 74 -0.10 -0.99 -0.23
C PHE A 74 -0.44 -2.42 -0.65
N LEU A 75 -0.60 -3.33 0.32
CA LEU A 75 -0.99 -4.71 0.06
C LEU A 75 -2.39 -4.79 -0.54
N LEU A 76 -3.31 -3.99 -0.02
CA LEU A 76 -4.67 -3.84 -0.49
C LEU A 76 -4.70 -3.29 -1.92
N ALA A 77 -3.93 -2.23 -2.23
CA ALA A 77 -3.82 -1.69 -3.58
C ALA A 77 -3.23 -2.70 -4.59
N ASN A 78 -2.25 -3.51 -4.19
CA ASN A 78 -1.67 -4.54 -5.05
C ASN A 78 -2.61 -5.73 -5.26
N ARG A 79 -3.32 -6.18 -4.21
CA ARG A 79 -4.34 -7.24 -4.30
C ARG A 79 -5.51 -6.81 -5.20
N LEU A 80 -5.98 -5.58 -4.99
CA LEU A 80 -6.98 -4.94 -5.84
C LEU A 80 -6.52 -4.92 -7.29
N ARG A 81 -5.31 -4.41 -7.57
CA ARG A 81 -4.78 -4.35 -8.94
C ARG A 81 -4.77 -5.73 -9.62
N ASN A 82 -4.34 -6.78 -8.91
CA ASN A 82 -4.26 -8.13 -9.47
C ASN A 82 -5.65 -8.72 -9.74
N LYS A 83 -6.63 -8.54 -8.84
CA LYS A 83 -8.01 -8.99 -9.09
C LYS A 83 -8.71 -8.17 -10.15
N ILE A 84 -8.48 -6.86 -10.22
CA ILE A 84 -8.99 -6.01 -11.30
C ILE A 84 -8.47 -6.51 -12.65
N ALA A 85 -7.20 -6.87 -12.73
CA ALA A 85 -6.62 -7.47 -13.94
C ALA A 85 -7.29 -8.80 -14.29
N GLU A 86 -7.54 -9.67 -13.30
CA GLU A 86 -8.22 -10.95 -13.47
C GLU A 86 -9.69 -10.80 -13.92
N GLU A 87 -10.44 -9.86 -13.30
CA GLU A 87 -11.83 -9.57 -13.61
C GLU A 87 -11.95 -8.92 -15.01
N ALA A 88 -11.03 -8.03 -15.35
CA ALA A 88 -10.92 -7.45 -16.68
C ALA A 88 -10.60 -8.52 -17.72
N GLU A 89 -9.68 -9.45 -17.44
CA GLU A 89 -9.35 -10.56 -18.32
C GLU A 89 -10.56 -11.50 -18.53
N LYS A 90 -11.30 -11.84 -17.47
CA LYS A 90 -12.55 -12.62 -17.57
C LYS A 90 -13.63 -11.90 -18.40
N ALA A 91 -13.78 -10.58 -18.20
CA ALA A 91 -14.71 -9.77 -18.98
C ALA A 91 -14.32 -9.72 -20.47
N LEU A 92 -13.02 -9.63 -20.77
CA LEU A 92 -12.47 -9.67 -22.11
C LEU A 92 -12.57 -11.08 -22.74
N ALA A 93 -12.41 -12.15 -21.95
CA ALA A 93 -12.50 -13.53 -22.40
C ALA A 93 -13.92 -13.94 -22.84
N ASN A 94 -14.95 -13.28 -22.29
CA ASN A 94 -16.35 -13.49 -22.71
C ASN A 94 -16.71 -12.72 -24.00
N ILE A 95 -15.79 -11.97 -24.61
CA ILE A 95 -16.01 -11.29 -25.89
C ILE A 95 -15.85 -12.30 -27.04
N PRO A 96 -16.90 -12.60 -27.83
CA PRO A 96 -16.85 -13.69 -28.81
C PRO A 96 -15.98 -13.44 -30.05
N ASN A 97 -15.24 -12.33 -30.16
CA ASN A 97 -14.44 -12.07 -31.36
C ASN A 97 -13.29 -11.08 -31.09
N LYS A 98 -12.12 -11.32 -31.70
CA LYS A 98 -10.82 -10.64 -31.46
C LYS A 98 -10.73 -9.18 -31.95
N GLU A 99 -11.80 -8.41 -31.86
CA GLU A 99 -11.78 -6.98 -32.14
C GLU A 99 -12.20 -6.22 -30.88
N ALA A 100 -11.27 -5.46 -30.30
CA ALA A 100 -11.54 -4.64 -29.13
C ALA A 100 -12.73 -3.70 -29.45
N PRO A 101 -13.82 -3.73 -28.66
CA PRO A 101 -14.98 -2.89 -28.95
C PRO A 101 -14.59 -1.42 -28.85
N LYS A 102 -14.70 -0.68 -29.97
CA LYS A 102 -14.44 0.77 -30.08
C LYS A 102 -15.50 1.65 -29.39
N ASN A 103 -16.41 1.07 -28.63
CA ASN A 103 -17.56 1.76 -28.04
C ASN A 103 -17.23 2.26 -26.62
N ASP A 104 -17.34 3.58 -26.40
CA ASP A 104 -17.19 4.24 -25.08
C ASP A 104 -18.11 3.67 -24.00
N SER A 105 -19.29 3.17 -24.38
CA SER A 105 -20.24 2.56 -23.44
C SER A 105 -19.71 1.27 -22.82
N TYR A 106 -18.87 0.52 -23.53
CA TYR A 106 -18.27 -0.72 -23.02
C TYR A 106 -17.23 -0.42 -21.93
N TRP A 107 -16.37 0.56 -22.17
CA TRP A 107 -15.38 1.01 -21.18
C TRP A 107 -16.03 1.58 -19.93
N LYS A 108 -17.18 2.23 -20.08
CA LYS A 108 -17.98 2.73 -18.97
C LYS A 108 -18.60 1.60 -18.13
N GLU A 109 -19.11 0.55 -18.77
CA GLU A 109 -19.65 -0.62 -18.04
C GLU A 109 -18.54 -1.44 -17.36
N LEU A 110 -17.41 -1.64 -18.03
CA LEU A 110 -16.26 -2.36 -17.47
C LEU A 110 -15.67 -1.61 -16.26
N SER A 111 -15.46 -0.31 -16.37
CA SER A 111 -14.99 0.52 -15.25
C SER A 111 -15.97 0.55 -14.08
N ALA A 112 -17.29 0.55 -14.34
CA ALA A 112 -18.30 0.42 -13.29
C ALA A 112 -18.20 -0.92 -12.55
N ARG A 113 -18.13 -2.05 -13.29
CA ARG A 113 -17.99 -3.39 -12.70
C ARG A 113 -16.72 -3.54 -11.86
N ILE A 114 -15.61 -2.99 -12.37
CA ILE A 114 -14.31 -2.97 -11.68
C ILE A 114 -14.37 -2.10 -10.41
N ALA A 115 -15.05 -0.95 -10.47
CA ALA A 115 -15.25 -0.09 -9.31
C ALA A 115 -16.11 -0.81 -8.25
N ASP A 116 -17.18 -1.47 -8.66
CA ASP A 116 -18.07 -2.21 -7.77
C ASP A 116 -17.36 -3.40 -7.11
N SER A 117 -16.55 -4.17 -7.85
CA SER A 117 -15.76 -5.27 -7.29
C SER A 117 -14.70 -4.78 -6.29
N THR A 118 -14.06 -3.65 -6.60
CA THR A 118 -13.07 -2.98 -5.73
C THR A 118 -13.72 -2.49 -4.42
N ILE A 119 -14.89 -1.84 -4.52
CA ILE A 119 -15.65 -1.35 -3.37
C ILE A 119 -16.12 -2.53 -2.51
N ASN A 120 -16.60 -3.61 -3.11
CA ASN A 120 -17.04 -4.79 -2.37
C ASN A 120 -15.90 -5.49 -1.63
N GLU A 121 -14.69 -5.56 -2.22
CA GLU A 121 -13.52 -6.13 -1.55
C GLU A 121 -13.04 -5.27 -0.38
N LEU A 122 -12.92 -3.96 -0.59
CA LEU A 122 -12.63 -2.97 0.46
C LEU A 122 -13.65 -3.03 1.61
N THR A 123 -14.93 -3.16 1.25
CA THR A 123 -16.01 -3.24 2.24
C THR A 123 -15.90 -4.56 2.99
N SER A 124 -15.65 -5.68 2.31
CA SER A 124 -15.49 -7.00 2.94
C SER A 124 -14.29 -7.10 3.88
N GLU A 125 -13.17 -6.45 3.58
CA GLU A 125 -11.97 -6.48 4.43
C GLU A 125 -12.16 -5.61 5.68
N ASN A 126 -12.68 -4.38 5.51
CA ASN A 126 -13.04 -3.52 6.63
C ASN A 126 -14.14 -4.15 7.50
N GLU A 127 -15.12 -4.79 6.87
CA GLU A 127 -16.19 -5.52 7.55
C GLU A 127 -15.63 -6.66 8.40
N LYS A 128 -14.66 -7.43 7.87
CA LYS A 128 -13.98 -8.49 8.61
C LYS A 128 -13.24 -7.95 9.83
N LEU A 129 -12.52 -6.83 9.70
CA LEU A 129 -11.82 -6.21 10.83
C LEU A 129 -12.79 -5.77 11.94
N VAL A 130 -13.91 -5.14 11.57
CA VAL A 130 -14.94 -4.74 12.53
C VAL A 130 -15.59 -5.97 13.18
N PHE A 131 -15.93 -6.98 12.39
CA PHE A 131 -16.52 -8.22 12.88
C PHE A 131 -15.59 -8.97 13.84
N ASP A 132 -14.33 -9.22 13.45
CA ASP A 132 -13.33 -9.91 14.28
C ASP A 132 -13.11 -9.18 15.61
N TYR A 133 -13.12 -7.84 15.61
CA TYR A 133 -13.03 -7.06 16.84
C TYR A 133 -14.27 -7.24 17.73
N LEU A 134 -15.47 -7.08 17.18
CA LEU A 134 -16.72 -7.27 17.93
C LEU A 134 -16.88 -8.70 18.46
N THR A 135 -16.43 -9.71 17.72
CA THR A 135 -16.44 -11.11 18.16
C THR A 135 -15.51 -11.35 19.34
N LYS A 136 -14.31 -10.74 19.36
CA LYS A 136 -13.38 -10.82 20.51
C LYS A 136 -13.96 -10.16 21.76
N HIS A 137 -14.80 -9.14 21.58
CA HIS A 137 -15.42 -8.36 22.64
C HIS A 137 -16.94 -8.59 22.70
N SER A 138 -17.38 -9.86 22.64
CA SER A 138 -18.80 -10.20 22.49
C SER A 138 -19.73 -9.70 23.60
N ASN A 139 -19.18 -9.49 24.80
CA ASN A 139 -19.91 -9.01 25.97
C ASN A 139 -20.01 -7.48 26.06
N GLU A 140 -19.40 -6.74 25.13
CA GLU A 140 -19.31 -5.29 25.16
C GLU A 140 -20.06 -4.67 23.97
N ALA A 141 -20.60 -3.47 24.17
CA ALA A 141 -21.24 -2.68 23.12
C ALA A 141 -20.40 -1.43 22.84
N PHE A 142 -20.18 -1.14 21.55
CA PHE A 142 -19.30 -0.06 21.13
C PHE A 142 -20.06 0.99 20.34
N SER A 143 -19.77 2.27 20.61
CA SER A 143 -20.23 3.35 19.73
C SER A 143 -19.35 3.47 18.49
N GLU A 144 -19.91 3.98 17.40
CA GLU A 144 -19.14 4.27 16.17
C GLU A 144 -17.92 5.17 16.44
N ARG A 145 -18.09 6.15 17.34
CA ARG A 145 -17.01 7.05 17.75
C ARG A 145 -15.93 6.30 18.53
N GLY A 146 -16.30 5.36 19.39
CA GLY A 146 -15.35 4.51 20.11
C GLY A 146 -14.55 3.64 19.15
N LEU A 147 -15.24 2.93 18.24
CA LEU A 147 -14.61 2.05 17.25
C LEU A 147 -13.59 2.78 16.37
N LYS A 148 -13.85 4.05 16.03
CA LYS A 148 -12.90 4.89 15.27
C LYS A 148 -11.51 4.99 15.92
N PHE A 149 -11.44 5.03 17.25
CA PHE A 149 -10.16 5.15 17.96
C PHE A 149 -9.48 3.80 18.19
N ILE A 150 -10.20 2.70 17.98
CA ILE A 150 -9.72 1.35 18.28
C ILE A 150 -9.29 0.64 17.00
N ILE A 151 -10.10 0.74 15.94
CA ILE A 151 -9.86 0.08 14.67
C ILE A 151 -9.21 1.10 13.72
N PRO A 152 -8.07 0.77 13.08
CA PRO A 152 -7.31 1.70 12.24
C PRO A 152 -7.96 1.87 10.85
N ILE A 153 -9.24 2.23 10.82
CA ILE A 153 -10.01 2.44 9.58
C ILE A 153 -10.85 3.72 9.68
N GLY A 154 -11.17 4.31 8.52
CA GLY A 154 -11.93 5.57 8.46
C GLY A 154 -13.34 5.46 9.06
N LYS A 155 -13.85 6.57 9.63
CA LYS A 155 -15.20 6.61 10.24
C LYS A 155 -16.30 6.15 9.27
N SER A 156 -16.23 6.56 8.01
CA SER A 156 -17.21 6.16 6.99
C SER A 156 -17.15 4.67 6.71
N SER A 157 -15.95 4.08 6.67
CA SER A 157 -15.76 2.64 6.47
C SER A 157 -16.30 1.83 7.64
N ILE A 158 -16.10 2.30 8.89
CA ILE A 158 -16.70 1.68 10.09
C ILE A 158 -18.22 1.70 9.99
N ASN A 159 -18.80 2.84 9.64
CA ASN A 159 -20.25 2.99 9.53
C ASN A 159 -20.82 2.05 8.45
N LEU A 160 -20.23 2.03 7.25
CA LEU A 160 -20.61 1.11 6.18
C LEU A 160 -20.48 -0.36 6.58
N ALA A 161 -19.37 -0.73 7.24
CA ALA A 161 -19.16 -2.09 7.73
C ALA A 161 -20.21 -2.51 8.76
N LEU A 162 -20.55 -1.64 9.72
CA LEU A 162 -21.56 -1.92 10.74
C LEU A 162 -22.95 -2.09 10.14
N TYR A 163 -23.36 -1.22 9.21
CA TYR A 163 -24.63 -1.36 8.50
C TYR A 163 -24.67 -2.61 7.60
N SER A 164 -23.55 -2.96 6.96
CA SER A 164 -23.43 -4.21 6.21
C SER A 164 -23.61 -5.43 7.13
N LEU A 165 -22.91 -5.47 8.27
CA LEU A 165 -23.04 -6.53 9.28
C LEU A 165 -24.44 -6.62 9.87
N GLU A 166 -25.10 -5.48 10.09
CA GLU A 166 -26.48 -5.41 10.57
C GLU A 166 -27.44 -6.04 9.56
N SER A 167 -27.29 -5.68 8.27
CA SER A 167 -28.10 -6.25 7.19
C SER A 167 -27.92 -7.76 7.05
N LYS A 168 -26.72 -8.28 7.38
CA LYS A 168 -26.40 -9.72 7.43
C LYS A 168 -26.88 -10.38 8.73
N GLY A 169 -27.40 -9.62 9.68
CA GLY A 169 -27.86 -10.10 10.98
C GLY A 169 -26.75 -10.56 11.91
N LEU A 170 -25.51 -10.10 11.69
CA LEU A 170 -24.32 -10.49 12.46
C LEU A 170 -24.07 -9.59 13.68
N VAL A 171 -24.61 -8.36 13.66
CA VAL A 171 -24.52 -7.41 14.76
C VAL A 171 -25.91 -6.85 15.09
N ASN A 172 -26.10 -6.47 16.35
CA ASN A 172 -27.28 -5.78 16.82
C ASN A 172 -26.98 -4.29 17.02
N LYS A 173 -27.90 -3.45 16.54
CA LYS A 173 -27.89 -2.02 16.78
C LYS A 173 -28.75 -1.69 18.01
N GLY A 174 -28.15 -1.03 18.99
CA GLY A 174 -28.81 -0.54 20.20
C GLY A 174 -28.67 0.98 20.35
N VAL A 175 -29.37 1.53 21.33
CA VAL A 175 -29.28 2.95 21.70
C VAL A 175 -29.06 3.03 23.20
N ASP A 176 -27.98 3.70 23.61
CA ASP A 176 -27.69 4.05 25.00
C ASP A 176 -27.73 5.57 25.16
N GLY A 177 -28.79 6.08 25.79
CA GLY A 177 -29.11 7.51 25.83
C GLY A 177 -29.29 8.11 24.44
N ASN A 178 -28.37 8.99 24.04
CA ASN A 178 -28.33 9.64 22.71
C ASN A 178 -27.27 9.04 21.77
N VAL A 179 -26.68 7.89 22.12
CA VAL A 179 -25.58 7.28 21.37
C VAL A 179 -26.01 5.93 20.80
N VAL A 180 -25.80 5.75 19.50
CA VAL A 180 -25.96 4.43 18.85
C VAL A 180 -24.80 3.54 19.24
N ILE A 181 -25.13 2.36 19.75
CA ILE A 181 -24.18 1.33 20.16
C ILE A 181 -24.37 0.07 19.31
N TRP A 182 -23.29 -0.64 19.09
CA TRP A 182 -23.23 -1.83 18.25
C TRP A 182 -22.64 -2.98 19.06
N GLN A 183 -23.29 -4.13 19.01
CA GLN A 183 -22.83 -5.35 19.70
C GLN A 183 -22.90 -6.54 18.74
N ILE A 184 -22.02 -7.52 18.92
CA ILE A 184 -22.13 -8.78 18.19
C ILE A 184 -23.45 -9.47 18.51
N LYS A 185 -24.07 -10.10 17.51
CA LYS A 185 -25.22 -10.96 17.74
C LYS A 185 -24.70 -12.37 18.06
N THR A 186 -24.73 -12.73 19.33
CA THR A 186 -24.41 -14.08 19.82
C THR A 186 -25.60 -15.03 19.62
#